data_AF-A0A8J9SA51-F1
#
_entry.id   AF-A0A8J9SA51-F1
#
_cell.length_a   1.000
_cell.length_b   1.000
_cell.length_c   1.000
_cell.angle_alpha   90.00
_cell.angle_beta   90.00
_cell.angle_gamma   90.00
#
_symmetry.space_group_name_H-M   'P 1'
#
loop_
_entity.id
_entity.type
_entity.pdbx_description
1 polymer ?
#
loop_
_entity_poly.entity_id
_entity_poly.type
_entity_poly.pdbx_seq_one_letter_code
_entity_poly.pdbx_strand_id
1 'polypeptide(L)'
;MGQFLEAFKGAKVELQQCPTNRDRVVTLLRITRLLASEALGALTTVPYGWRALQTHKALEAFSEGQHNKHSVGIVRDVRYGPMQRNVMDIYMPPCTVLDSSSTGSTAHDDKALASTSGRPVALFCHGGVWASGAKWHYAPMATRLAQEGILTCVLQYSLYPEAQAQDMVAELSAALTWTFNNITRYGGSPSKVTTLGHSAGAHLWAMVLLHRARQASKHSREERRREGAAALEAGQNGAAVDCRMPARFIGMAGVYDIAKHYEYEAGRGVQYLSTMERAIGGVPCFASQSPAAILARAAALGSGRKESAPAARLGRLRGETIAERVGFQSGGFALGPSMAHAQVSLDATCAEETAQSQHAPAESIGSEEMFDFTLEGARQLPPCILMSSLPDLTVPWYESAEMFWRLYDCGVPVKHLVYPKLTHGDFVISWKPLQQTPSGCSGGTHSTITVRAMESSNADGLADFREDLLDVLTEQAIVRYERLSA
;
A
#
# COMPACT_ATOMS: atom_id res chain seq x y z
N MET A 1 -4.17 -20.39 7.05
CA MET A 1 -3.40 -21.62 7.37
C MET A 1 -2.00 -21.58 6.76
N GLY A 2 -1.81 -21.14 5.51
CA GLY A 2 -0.48 -20.99 4.88
C GLY A 2 0.48 -20.04 5.60
N GLN A 3 0.03 -18.84 6.02
CA GLN A 3 0.85 -17.90 6.83
C GLN A 3 1.35 -18.50 8.14
N PHE A 4 0.51 -19.28 8.82
CA PHE A 4 0.89 -19.96 10.06
C PHE A 4 1.98 -20.98 9.76
N LEU A 5 1.81 -21.82 8.73
CA LEU A 5 2.82 -22.80 8.31
C LEU A 5 4.15 -22.15 7.89
N GLU A 6 4.12 -21.01 7.19
CA GLU A 6 5.34 -20.26 6.83
C GLU A 6 5.98 -19.56 8.04
N ALA A 7 5.18 -19.03 8.97
CA ALA A 7 5.68 -18.52 10.25
C ALA A 7 6.35 -19.64 11.07
N PHE A 8 5.83 -20.86 11.04
CA PHE A 8 6.48 -22.04 11.65
C PHE A 8 7.79 -22.41 10.96
N LYS A 9 7.88 -22.27 9.62
CA LYS A 9 9.14 -22.47 8.89
C LYS A 9 10.17 -21.39 9.26
N GLY A 10 9.76 -20.12 9.33
CA GLY A 10 10.59 -19.01 9.79
C GLY A 10 11.09 -19.20 11.23
N ALA A 11 10.19 -19.60 12.14
CA ALA A 11 10.53 -19.92 13.53
C ALA A 11 11.56 -21.06 13.64
N LYS A 12 11.46 -22.08 12.76
CA LYS A 12 12.42 -23.19 12.71
C LYS A 12 13.81 -22.72 12.28
N VAL A 13 13.89 -21.85 11.27
CA VAL A 13 15.15 -21.25 10.81
C VAL A 13 15.79 -20.42 11.94
N GLU A 14 14.99 -19.65 12.66
CA GLU A 14 15.45 -18.78 13.75
C GLU A 14 16.03 -19.58 14.93
N LEU A 15 15.36 -20.67 15.34
CA LEU A 15 15.86 -21.56 16.39
C LEU A 15 17.16 -22.27 16.00
N GLN A 16 17.38 -22.51 14.71
CA GLN A 16 18.60 -23.13 14.19
C GLN A 16 19.79 -22.17 14.20
N GLN A 17 19.56 -20.86 14.06
CA GLN A 17 20.60 -19.83 14.06
C GLN A 17 21.03 -19.39 15.47
N CYS A 18 20.31 -19.77 16.52
CA CYS A 18 20.69 -19.43 17.90
C CYS A 18 21.99 -20.14 18.33
N PRO A 19 23.03 -19.39 18.77
CA PRO A 19 24.34 -19.94 19.10
C PRO A 19 24.37 -20.71 20.42
N THR A 20 23.42 -20.46 21.35
CA THR A 20 23.35 -21.16 22.64
C THR A 20 21.95 -21.70 22.93
N ASN A 21 21.86 -22.72 23.80
CA ASN A 21 20.59 -23.27 24.26
C ASN A 21 19.76 -22.25 25.07
N ARG A 22 20.40 -21.31 25.76
CA ARG A 22 19.72 -20.21 26.46
C ARG A 22 19.04 -19.27 25.46
N ASP A 23 19.74 -18.93 24.37
CA ASP A 23 19.19 -18.09 23.30
C ASP A 23 18.03 -18.79 22.61
N ARG A 24 18.12 -20.10 22.36
CA ARG A 24 17.00 -20.89 21.82
C ARG A 24 15.76 -20.82 22.70
N VAL A 25 15.90 -20.92 24.01
CA VAL A 25 14.77 -20.85 24.95
C VAL A 25 14.19 -19.44 25.00
N VAL A 26 15.02 -18.40 25.03
CA VAL A 26 14.55 -17.00 25.01
C VAL A 26 13.83 -16.68 23.70
N THR A 27 14.40 -17.08 22.56
CA THR A 27 13.79 -16.93 21.24
C THR A 27 12.50 -17.72 21.13
N LEU A 28 12.45 -18.96 21.61
CA LEU A 28 11.22 -19.76 21.64
C LEU A 28 10.13 -19.09 22.48
N LEU A 29 10.47 -18.56 23.66
CA LEU A 29 9.51 -17.84 24.50
C LEU A 29 9.01 -16.55 23.84
N ARG A 30 9.87 -15.83 23.09
CA ARG A 30 9.47 -14.66 22.29
C ARG A 30 8.52 -15.05 21.15
N ILE A 31 8.89 -16.05 20.35
CA ILE A 31 8.06 -16.58 19.26
C ILE A 31 6.72 -17.05 19.82
N THR A 32 6.71 -17.75 20.97
CA THR A 32 5.48 -18.24 21.61
C THR A 32 4.59 -17.08 22.08
N ARG A 33 5.17 -16.03 22.68
CA ARG A 33 4.44 -14.84 23.10
C ARG A 33 3.88 -14.05 21.91
N LEU A 34 4.63 -13.98 20.81
CA LEU A 34 4.22 -13.39 19.53
C LEU A 34 3.08 -14.16 18.87
N LEU A 35 3.24 -15.48 18.72
CA LEU A 35 2.19 -16.36 18.20
C LEU A 35 0.95 -16.34 19.10
N ALA A 36 1.08 -16.16 20.42
CA ALA A 36 -0.06 -15.99 21.31
C ALA A 36 -0.79 -14.65 21.08
N SER A 37 -0.06 -13.55 20.84
CA SER A 37 -0.67 -12.26 20.47
C SER A 37 -1.30 -12.30 19.07
N GLU A 38 -0.69 -12.99 18.11
CA GLU A 38 -1.25 -13.20 16.78
C GLU A 38 -2.43 -14.20 16.78
N ALA A 39 -2.42 -15.20 17.65
CA ALA A 39 -3.55 -16.13 17.85
C ALA A 39 -4.77 -15.42 18.45
N LEU A 40 -4.57 -14.41 19.31
CA LEU A 40 -5.64 -13.53 19.75
C LEU A 40 -6.23 -12.70 18.59
N GLY A 41 -5.38 -12.24 17.67
CA GLY A 41 -5.82 -11.66 16.38
C GLY A 41 -6.51 -12.69 15.48
N ALA A 42 -6.07 -13.95 15.50
CA ALA A 42 -6.66 -15.02 14.72
C ALA A 42 -8.13 -15.29 15.11
N LEU A 43 -8.46 -15.17 16.40
CA LEU A 43 -9.83 -15.29 16.92
C LEU A 43 -10.80 -14.28 16.32
N THR A 44 -10.35 -13.07 15.96
CA THR A 44 -11.19 -12.07 15.26
C THR A 44 -11.19 -12.25 13.74
N THR A 45 -10.10 -12.80 13.17
CA THR A 45 -9.98 -13.03 11.72
C THR A 45 -10.82 -14.19 11.20
N VAL A 46 -11.10 -15.23 11.98
CA VAL A 46 -11.90 -16.39 11.53
C VAL A 46 -13.37 -16.00 11.28
N PRO A 47 -14.07 -15.34 12.23
CA PRO A 47 -15.42 -14.82 11.97
C PRO A 47 -15.46 -13.85 10.80
N TYR A 48 -14.44 -13.00 10.65
CA TYR A 48 -14.35 -12.10 9.51
C TYR A 48 -14.16 -12.83 8.18
N GLY A 49 -13.22 -13.77 8.09
CA GLY A 49 -12.95 -14.50 6.86
C GLY A 49 -14.20 -15.23 6.37
N TRP A 50 -14.96 -15.84 7.28
CA TRP A 50 -16.25 -16.44 6.93
C TRP A 50 -17.25 -15.41 6.39
N ARG A 51 -17.41 -14.27 7.08
CA ARG A 51 -18.27 -13.17 6.63
C ARG A 51 -17.85 -12.62 5.27
N ALA A 52 -16.57 -12.37 5.04
CA ALA A 52 -16.05 -11.85 3.78
C ALA A 52 -16.30 -12.82 2.62
N LEU A 53 -16.06 -14.12 2.86
CA LEU A 53 -16.35 -15.15 1.87
C LEU A 53 -17.85 -15.25 1.58
N GLN A 54 -18.71 -15.16 2.61
CA GLN A 54 -20.16 -15.14 2.43
C GLN A 54 -20.61 -13.92 1.62
N THR A 55 -20.13 -12.73 1.95
CA THR A 55 -20.41 -11.52 1.17
C THR A 55 -19.97 -11.71 -0.28
N HIS A 56 -18.75 -12.20 -0.52
CA HIS A 56 -18.24 -12.44 -1.87
C HIS A 56 -19.10 -13.44 -2.66
N LYS A 57 -19.55 -14.53 -2.02
CA LYS A 57 -20.40 -15.55 -2.65
C LYS A 57 -21.84 -15.10 -2.86
N ALA A 58 -22.37 -14.26 -1.98
CA ALA A 58 -23.76 -13.78 -2.05
C ALA A 58 -24.00 -12.75 -3.16
N LEU A 59 -22.95 -12.10 -3.66
CA LEU A 59 -23.08 -11.11 -4.72
C LEU A 59 -23.42 -11.75 -6.07
N GLU A 60 -24.43 -11.19 -6.73
CA GLU A 60 -24.90 -11.65 -8.04
C GLU A 60 -23.88 -11.30 -9.13
N ALA A 61 -23.64 -12.26 -10.03
CA ALA A 61 -22.76 -12.03 -11.17
C ALA A 61 -23.38 -10.98 -12.11
N PHE A 62 -22.63 -9.91 -12.39
CA PHE A 62 -23.05 -8.92 -13.35
C PHE A 62 -22.86 -9.46 -14.77
N SER A 63 -23.92 -9.41 -15.58
CA SER A 63 -23.88 -9.69 -17.02
C SER A 63 -24.05 -8.38 -17.78
N GLU A 64 -23.22 -8.13 -18.79
CA GLU A 64 -23.35 -6.96 -19.67
C GLU A 64 -24.80 -6.87 -20.21
N GLY A 65 -25.48 -5.75 -19.97
CA GLY A 65 -26.88 -5.53 -20.35
C GLY A 65 -27.93 -5.83 -19.25
N GLN A 66 -27.55 -6.46 -18.13
CA GLN A 66 -28.44 -6.61 -16.97
C GLN A 66 -28.14 -5.54 -15.91
N HIS A 67 -29.10 -4.65 -15.69
CA HIS A 67 -29.01 -3.61 -14.68
C HIS A 67 -29.82 -3.99 -13.44
N ASN A 68 -29.12 -4.34 -12.36
CA ASN A 68 -29.77 -4.59 -11.08
C ASN A 68 -30.13 -3.25 -10.43
N LYS A 69 -31.43 -3.00 -10.28
CA LYS A 69 -31.96 -1.72 -9.76
C LYS A 69 -31.72 -1.55 -8.26
N HIS A 70 -31.49 -2.65 -7.52
CA HIS A 70 -31.56 -2.63 -6.06
C HIS A 70 -30.36 -3.23 -5.32
N SER A 71 -29.41 -3.87 -6.00
CA SER A 71 -28.29 -4.57 -5.37
C SER A 71 -26.95 -4.33 -6.07
N VAL A 72 -25.87 -4.51 -5.32
CA VAL A 72 -24.49 -4.48 -5.85
C VAL A 72 -24.27 -5.74 -6.67
N GLY A 73 -23.79 -5.57 -7.91
CA GLY A 73 -23.32 -6.67 -8.75
C GLY A 73 -21.82 -6.88 -8.63
N ILE A 74 -21.31 -8.02 -9.12
CA ILE A 74 -19.87 -8.27 -9.20
C ILE A 74 -19.49 -8.93 -10.54
N VAL A 75 -18.45 -8.42 -11.19
CA VAL A 75 -17.75 -9.10 -12.28
C VAL A 75 -16.49 -9.72 -11.70
N ARG A 76 -16.42 -11.04 -11.68
CA ARG A 76 -15.31 -11.77 -11.05
C ARG A 76 -14.18 -12.03 -12.04
N ASP A 77 -12.96 -12.07 -11.50
CA ASP A 77 -11.77 -12.56 -12.20
C ASP A 77 -11.47 -11.86 -13.54
N VAL A 78 -11.73 -10.55 -13.60
CA VAL A 78 -11.39 -9.72 -14.77
C VAL A 78 -9.88 -9.66 -14.92
N ARG A 79 -9.37 -10.27 -16.00
CA ARG A 79 -7.93 -10.39 -16.27
C ARG A 79 -7.35 -9.07 -16.77
N TYR A 80 -6.30 -8.61 -16.10
CA TYR A 80 -5.55 -7.41 -16.51
C TYR A 80 -4.12 -7.71 -16.99
N GLY A 81 -3.63 -8.94 -16.76
CA GLY A 81 -2.27 -9.32 -17.12
C GLY A 81 -2.05 -10.83 -17.26
N PRO A 82 -0.81 -11.24 -17.58
CA PRO A 82 -0.51 -12.62 -17.98
C PRO A 82 -0.39 -13.59 -16.81
N MET A 83 0.03 -13.14 -15.63
CA MET A 83 0.22 -14.05 -14.51
C MET A 83 -1.10 -14.60 -13.98
N GLN A 84 -1.06 -15.77 -13.35
CA GLN A 84 -2.26 -16.46 -12.88
C GLN A 84 -3.10 -15.57 -11.95
N ARG A 85 -2.44 -14.81 -11.08
CA ARG A 85 -3.07 -13.90 -10.12
C ARG A 85 -3.39 -12.52 -10.68
N ASN A 86 -3.12 -12.24 -11.96
CA ASN A 86 -3.37 -10.93 -12.59
C ASN A 86 -4.84 -10.76 -12.98
N VAL A 87 -5.69 -10.80 -11.96
CA VAL A 87 -7.14 -10.68 -12.06
C VAL A 87 -7.66 -9.71 -11.01
N MET A 88 -8.81 -9.10 -11.27
CA MET A 88 -9.51 -8.25 -10.31
C MET A 88 -11.00 -8.57 -10.27
N ASP A 89 -11.63 -8.33 -9.12
CA ASP A 89 -13.09 -8.32 -9.03
C ASP A 89 -13.58 -6.87 -9.12
N ILE A 90 -14.59 -6.63 -9.97
CA ILE A 90 -15.20 -5.32 -10.15
C ILE A 90 -16.59 -5.34 -9.51
N TYR A 91 -16.78 -4.53 -8.47
CA TYR A 91 -18.02 -4.38 -7.73
C TYR A 91 -18.82 -3.23 -8.34
N MET A 92 -19.96 -3.58 -8.92
CA MET A 92 -20.82 -2.71 -9.70
C MET A 92 -21.85 -2.03 -8.78
N PRO A 93 -21.88 -0.69 -8.72
CA PRO A 93 -22.92 0.02 -8.00
C PRO A 93 -24.32 -0.30 -8.51
N PRO A 94 -25.36 -0.28 -7.63
CA PRO A 94 -26.74 -0.38 -8.07
C PRO A 94 -27.09 0.72 -9.08
N CYS A 95 -27.99 0.43 -10.01
CA CYS A 95 -28.51 1.46 -10.91
C CYS A 95 -29.44 2.41 -10.15
N THR A 96 -28.93 3.58 -9.76
CA THR A 96 -29.75 4.69 -9.27
C THR A 96 -30.50 5.32 -10.44
N VAL A 97 -31.78 4.99 -10.57
CA VAL A 97 -32.70 5.82 -11.35
C VAL A 97 -32.88 7.09 -10.52
N LEU A 98 -32.30 8.20 -10.96
CA LEU A 98 -32.68 9.51 -10.41
C LEU A 98 -34.18 9.69 -10.71
N ASP A 99 -34.99 9.81 -9.66
CA ASP A 99 -36.43 10.01 -9.79
C ASP A 99 -36.70 11.21 -10.70
N SER A 100 -37.15 10.93 -11.92
CA SER A 100 -37.64 11.95 -12.83
C SER A 100 -39.07 12.32 -12.40
N SER A 101 -39.19 13.09 -11.33
CA SER A 101 -40.41 13.86 -11.06
C SER A 101 -40.45 15.09 -11.98
N SER A 102 -40.46 14.86 -13.30
CA SER A 102 -40.97 15.82 -14.27
C SER A 102 -41.26 15.16 -15.61
N THR A 103 -42.56 15.07 -15.88
CA THR A 103 -43.22 15.05 -17.19
C THR A 103 -42.95 13.85 -18.11
N GLY A 104 -44.04 13.12 -18.37
CA GLY A 104 -44.09 12.02 -19.30
C GLY A 104 -43.58 12.39 -20.69
N SER A 105 -42.62 11.62 -21.18
CA SER A 105 -42.30 11.52 -22.59
C SER A 105 -41.73 10.13 -22.84
N THR A 106 -42.37 9.41 -23.75
CA THR A 106 -42.02 8.07 -24.22
C THR A 106 -40.73 8.12 -25.01
N ALA A 107 -39.60 7.99 -24.31
CA ALA A 107 -38.29 7.67 -24.87
C ALA A 107 -37.53 6.80 -23.84
N HIS A 108 -38.06 5.59 -23.62
CA HIS A 108 -37.45 4.58 -22.75
C HIS A 108 -36.36 3.86 -23.54
N ASP A 109 -35.10 4.21 -23.27
CA ASP A 109 -33.97 3.26 -23.06
C ASP A 109 -32.61 4.01 -23.06
N ASP A 110 -32.48 5.12 -23.79
CA ASP A 110 -31.20 5.86 -23.87
C ASP A 110 -30.89 6.74 -22.64
N LYS A 111 -31.90 7.15 -21.86
CA LYS A 111 -31.71 8.10 -20.75
C LYS A 111 -31.19 7.45 -19.45
N ALA A 112 -31.37 6.13 -19.28
CA ALA A 112 -30.82 5.39 -18.14
C ALA A 112 -29.31 5.14 -18.29
N LEU A 113 -28.79 5.12 -19.52
CA LEU A 113 -27.36 4.96 -19.80
C LEU A 113 -26.57 6.23 -19.40
N ALA A 114 -27.20 7.40 -19.51
CA ALA A 114 -26.58 8.67 -19.12
C ALA A 114 -26.40 8.80 -17.60
N SER A 115 -27.28 8.24 -16.76
CA SER A 115 -27.18 8.34 -15.28
C SER A 115 -26.23 7.32 -14.64
N THR A 116 -25.68 6.39 -15.42
CA THR A 116 -24.79 5.32 -14.93
C THR A 116 -23.35 5.42 -15.45
N SER A 117 -23.04 6.43 -16.26
CA SER A 117 -21.71 6.67 -16.81
C SER A 117 -20.91 7.67 -15.98
N GLY A 118 -19.58 7.49 -15.90
CA GLY A 118 -18.67 8.46 -15.28
C GLY A 118 -18.52 8.38 -13.75
N ARG A 119 -18.79 7.22 -13.15
CA ARG A 119 -18.67 7.01 -11.69
C ARG A 119 -17.23 7.13 -11.18
N PRO A 120 -17.01 7.57 -9.92
CA PRO A 120 -15.70 7.47 -9.28
C PRO A 120 -15.27 6.00 -9.20
N VAL A 121 -13.97 5.76 -9.36
CA VAL A 121 -13.41 4.41 -9.40
C VAL A 121 -12.41 4.24 -8.26
N ALA A 122 -12.63 3.24 -7.41
CA ALA A 122 -11.69 2.83 -6.36
C ALA A 122 -10.90 1.60 -6.82
N LEU A 123 -9.62 1.76 -7.15
CA LEU A 123 -8.71 0.68 -7.55
C LEU A 123 -7.89 0.22 -6.34
N PHE A 124 -8.33 -0.85 -5.69
CA PHE A 124 -7.84 -1.30 -4.41
C PHE A 124 -6.78 -2.42 -4.53
N CYS A 125 -5.65 -2.23 -3.85
CA CYS A 125 -4.57 -3.22 -3.69
C CYS A 125 -4.53 -3.73 -2.25
N HIS A 126 -4.65 -5.04 -2.08
CA HIS A 126 -4.64 -5.66 -0.76
C HIS A 126 -3.27 -5.65 -0.09
N GLY A 127 -3.28 -5.77 1.25
CA GLY A 127 -2.09 -6.03 2.06
C GLY A 127 -1.85 -7.53 2.25
N GLY A 128 -1.04 -7.87 3.26
CA GLY A 128 -0.68 -9.26 3.56
C GLY A 128 0.81 -9.54 3.41
N VAL A 129 1.65 -8.60 3.86
CA VAL A 129 3.12 -8.74 3.91
C VAL A 129 3.74 -9.26 2.60
N TRP A 130 3.23 -8.84 1.43
CA TRP A 130 3.70 -9.24 0.09
C TRP A 130 3.66 -10.76 -0.23
N ALA A 131 3.33 -11.62 0.73
CA ALA A 131 3.33 -13.08 0.59
C ALA A 131 1.93 -13.70 0.80
N SER A 132 0.90 -12.88 1.00
CA SER A 132 -0.44 -13.38 1.32
C SER A 132 -1.53 -12.37 0.96
N GLY A 133 -2.77 -12.82 1.06
CA GLY A 133 -3.95 -12.01 0.79
C GLY A 133 -4.70 -12.47 -0.46
N ALA A 134 -5.97 -12.11 -0.50
CA ALA A 134 -6.86 -12.42 -1.61
C ALA A 134 -7.93 -11.34 -1.72
N LYS A 135 -8.34 -11.03 -2.95
CA LYS A 135 -9.38 -10.04 -3.25
C LYS A 135 -10.69 -10.25 -2.46
N TRP A 136 -11.11 -11.49 -2.25
CA TRP A 136 -12.35 -11.79 -1.53
C TRP A 136 -12.31 -11.38 -0.04
N HIS A 137 -11.12 -11.25 0.58
CA HIS A 137 -11.02 -10.72 1.95
C HIS A 137 -11.68 -9.34 2.04
N TYR A 138 -11.57 -8.53 0.99
CA TYR A 138 -12.01 -7.15 0.97
C TYR A 138 -13.44 -6.98 0.42
N ALA A 139 -14.16 -8.08 0.18
CA ALA A 139 -15.52 -8.03 -0.35
C ALA A 139 -16.49 -7.17 0.49
N PRO A 140 -16.47 -7.19 1.85
CA PRO A 140 -17.34 -6.31 2.63
C PRO A 140 -17.09 -4.82 2.39
N MET A 141 -15.82 -4.40 2.33
CA MET A 141 -15.43 -3.02 2.03
C MET A 141 -15.84 -2.65 0.61
N ALA A 142 -15.48 -3.48 -0.37
CA ALA A 142 -15.78 -3.20 -1.77
C ALA A 142 -17.29 -3.16 -2.06
N THR A 143 -18.07 -4.03 -1.40
CA THR A 143 -19.53 -3.99 -1.46
C THR A 143 -20.06 -2.68 -0.90
N ARG A 144 -19.55 -2.24 0.26
CA ARG A 144 -19.98 -0.97 0.86
C ARG A 144 -19.67 0.23 -0.04
N LEU A 145 -18.46 0.31 -0.60
CA LEU A 145 -18.11 1.38 -1.53
C LEU A 145 -19.01 1.36 -2.79
N ALA A 146 -19.33 0.17 -3.31
CA ALA A 146 -20.26 0.05 -4.43
C ALA A 146 -21.70 0.48 -4.08
N GLN A 147 -22.16 0.22 -2.85
CA GLN A 147 -23.46 0.73 -2.38
C GLN A 147 -23.52 2.27 -2.36
N GLU A 148 -22.37 2.93 -2.20
CA GLU A 148 -22.22 4.40 -2.21
C GLU A 148 -22.00 4.98 -3.62
N GLY A 149 -22.22 4.18 -4.67
CA GLY A 149 -22.08 4.66 -6.04
C GLY A 149 -20.64 4.61 -6.59
N ILE A 150 -19.68 4.07 -5.83
CA ILE A 150 -18.27 4.00 -6.24
C ILE A 150 -17.99 2.66 -6.92
N LEU A 151 -17.54 2.71 -8.17
CA LEU A 151 -17.12 1.50 -8.89
C LEU A 151 -15.82 0.98 -8.28
N THR A 152 -15.86 -0.18 -7.62
CA THR A 152 -14.73 -0.66 -6.83
C THR A 152 -14.06 -1.86 -7.46
N CYS A 153 -12.78 -1.75 -7.79
CA CYS A 153 -11.96 -2.80 -8.37
C CYS A 153 -11.00 -3.34 -7.30
N VAL A 154 -11.09 -4.62 -6.95
CA VAL A 154 -10.19 -5.26 -5.96
C VAL A 154 -9.23 -6.20 -6.68
N LEU A 155 -7.96 -5.82 -6.71
CA LEU A 155 -6.90 -6.50 -7.46
C LEU A 155 -6.40 -7.74 -6.70
N GLN A 156 -5.95 -8.76 -7.45
CA GLN A 156 -4.89 -9.67 -7.03
C GLN A 156 -3.61 -9.36 -7.79
N TYR A 157 -2.48 -9.72 -7.19
CA TYR A 157 -1.15 -9.68 -7.77
C TYR A 157 -0.39 -10.94 -7.30
N SER A 158 0.68 -11.32 -8.00
CA SER A 158 1.56 -12.42 -7.63
C SER A 158 2.17 -12.19 -6.24
N LEU A 159 2.48 -13.26 -5.52
CA LEU A 159 2.93 -13.18 -4.13
C LEU A 159 4.32 -13.81 -4.01
N TYR A 160 5.05 -13.43 -2.97
CA TYR A 160 6.25 -14.16 -2.58
C TYR A 160 5.88 -15.58 -2.10
N PRO A 161 6.62 -16.65 -2.46
CA PRO A 161 7.94 -16.65 -3.13
C PRO A 161 7.92 -16.63 -4.67
N GLU A 162 6.74 -16.69 -5.31
CA GLU A 162 6.64 -16.75 -6.78
C GLU A 162 6.98 -15.42 -7.46
N ALA A 163 6.90 -14.30 -6.75
CA ALA A 163 7.24 -12.96 -7.22
C ALA A 163 7.91 -12.13 -6.12
N GLN A 164 8.77 -11.20 -6.52
CA GLN A 164 9.31 -10.15 -5.64
C GLN A 164 8.52 -8.85 -5.79
N ALA A 165 8.72 -7.90 -4.87
CA ALA A 165 8.00 -6.63 -4.87
C ALA A 165 8.14 -5.85 -6.20
N GLN A 166 9.27 -5.99 -6.91
CA GLN A 166 9.46 -5.37 -8.23
C GLN A 166 8.48 -5.91 -9.28
N ASP A 167 8.30 -7.24 -9.31
CA ASP A 167 7.34 -7.89 -10.20
C ASP A 167 5.92 -7.45 -9.86
N MET A 168 5.58 -7.41 -8.56
CA MET A 168 4.27 -6.96 -8.07
C MET A 168 3.99 -5.50 -8.48
N VAL A 169 5.00 -4.63 -8.42
CA VAL A 169 4.90 -3.23 -8.88
C VAL A 169 4.64 -3.18 -10.39
N ALA A 170 5.33 -3.99 -11.19
CA ALA A 170 5.07 -4.06 -12.63
C ALA A 170 3.65 -4.54 -12.95
N GLU A 171 3.18 -5.58 -12.25
CA GLU A 171 1.81 -6.09 -12.38
C GLU A 171 0.76 -5.05 -12.02
N LEU A 172 0.91 -4.35 -10.90
CA LEU A 172 -0.03 -3.30 -10.48
C LEU A 172 0.01 -2.08 -11.42
N SER A 173 1.17 -1.75 -11.98
CA SER A 173 1.23 -0.75 -13.05
C SER A 173 0.42 -1.19 -14.27
N ALA A 174 0.53 -2.46 -14.69
CA ALA A 174 -0.30 -3.00 -15.77
C ALA A 174 -1.81 -2.97 -15.42
N ALA A 175 -2.17 -3.26 -14.17
CA ALA A 175 -3.54 -3.16 -13.69
C ALA A 175 -4.09 -1.73 -13.80
N LEU A 176 -3.31 -0.73 -13.40
CA LEU A 176 -3.69 0.68 -13.51
C LEU A 176 -3.88 1.11 -14.97
N THR A 177 -2.99 0.71 -15.88
CA THR A 177 -3.16 0.92 -17.33
C THR A 177 -4.42 0.26 -17.86
N TRP A 178 -4.67 -1.00 -17.47
CA TRP A 178 -5.87 -1.72 -17.86
C TRP A 178 -7.13 -0.97 -17.38
N THR A 179 -7.15 -0.49 -16.14
CA THR A 179 -8.28 0.26 -15.59
C THR A 179 -8.54 1.52 -16.42
N PHE A 180 -7.53 2.35 -16.70
CA PHE A 180 -7.74 3.53 -17.54
C PHE A 180 -8.31 3.22 -18.93
N ASN A 181 -7.91 2.10 -19.52
CA ASN A 181 -8.32 1.71 -20.87
C ASN A 181 -9.71 1.07 -20.95
N ASN A 182 -10.20 0.47 -19.85
CA ASN A 182 -11.38 -0.40 -19.90
C ASN A 182 -12.51 0.02 -18.95
N ILE A 183 -12.24 0.85 -17.93
CA ILE A 183 -13.21 1.05 -16.84
C ILE A 183 -14.50 1.75 -17.27
N THR A 184 -14.47 2.49 -18.38
CA THR A 184 -15.66 3.09 -19.00
C THR A 184 -16.72 2.05 -19.37
N ARG A 185 -16.32 0.83 -19.76
CA ARG A 185 -17.25 -0.28 -20.08
C ARG A 185 -18.06 -0.73 -18.87
N TYR A 186 -17.52 -0.49 -17.67
CA TYR A 186 -18.16 -0.79 -16.39
C TYR A 186 -18.84 0.44 -15.77
N GLY A 187 -19.01 1.54 -16.53
CA GLY A 187 -19.63 2.78 -16.07
C GLY A 187 -18.72 3.70 -15.23
N GLY A 188 -17.44 3.38 -15.09
CA GLY A 188 -16.47 4.20 -14.37
C GLY A 188 -15.87 5.30 -15.24
N SER A 189 -15.38 6.38 -14.62
CA SER A 189 -14.60 7.40 -15.31
C SER A 189 -13.09 7.15 -15.17
N PRO A 190 -12.33 7.00 -16.27
CA PRO A 190 -10.87 6.96 -16.23
C PRO A 190 -10.25 8.21 -15.55
N SER A 191 -10.90 9.38 -15.64
CA SER A 191 -10.42 10.61 -14.99
C SER A 191 -10.68 10.67 -13.49
N LYS A 192 -11.48 9.75 -12.94
CA LYS A 192 -11.83 9.67 -11.51
C LYS A 192 -11.32 8.39 -10.84
N VAL A 193 -10.25 7.82 -11.38
CA VAL A 193 -9.58 6.65 -10.79
C VAL A 193 -8.80 7.08 -9.56
N THR A 194 -9.11 6.50 -8.42
CA THR A 194 -8.36 6.62 -7.17
C THR A 194 -7.68 5.29 -6.89
N THR A 195 -6.38 5.29 -6.61
CA THR A 195 -5.68 4.08 -6.14
C THR A 195 -5.72 4.01 -4.63
N LEU A 196 -6.16 2.89 -4.08
CA LEU A 196 -6.25 2.64 -2.64
C LEU A 196 -5.38 1.44 -2.27
N GLY A 197 -4.57 1.56 -1.24
CA GLY A 197 -3.77 0.45 -0.73
C GLY A 197 -3.91 0.29 0.78
N HIS A 198 -3.80 -0.95 1.25
CA HIS A 198 -3.71 -1.27 2.68
C HIS A 198 -2.38 -1.96 2.98
N SER A 199 -1.64 -1.51 4.00
CA SER A 199 -0.40 -2.17 4.43
C SER A 199 0.61 -2.31 3.27
N ALA A 200 1.08 -3.52 2.98
CA ALA A 200 1.90 -3.83 1.81
C ALA A 200 1.29 -3.33 0.47
N GLY A 201 -0.04 -3.29 0.33
CA GLY A 201 -0.68 -2.74 -0.87
C GLY A 201 -0.54 -1.22 -1.01
N ALA A 202 -0.44 -0.48 0.10
CA ALA A 202 -0.15 0.95 0.07
C ALA A 202 1.32 1.22 -0.32
N HIS A 203 2.23 0.38 0.17
CA HIS A 203 3.63 0.38 -0.25
C HIS A 203 3.75 0.18 -1.77
N LEU A 204 3.13 -0.87 -2.29
CA LEU A 204 3.21 -1.22 -3.71
C LEU A 204 2.63 -0.11 -4.61
N TRP A 205 1.48 0.48 -4.24
CA TRP A 205 0.95 1.62 -4.99
C TRP A 205 1.88 2.83 -4.98
N ALA A 206 2.48 3.16 -3.83
CA ALA A 206 3.43 4.26 -3.75
C ALA A 206 4.63 4.02 -4.68
N MET A 207 5.14 2.79 -4.76
CA MET A 207 6.21 2.42 -5.70
C MET A 207 5.76 2.53 -7.16
N VAL A 208 4.57 2.05 -7.54
CA VAL A 208 4.02 2.21 -8.90
C VAL A 208 3.98 3.68 -9.31
N LEU A 209 3.48 4.55 -8.43
CA LEU A 209 3.35 5.98 -8.71
C LEU A 209 4.72 6.65 -8.84
N LEU A 210 5.70 6.28 -8.02
CA LEU A 210 7.08 6.76 -8.18
C LEU A 210 7.69 6.33 -9.51
N HIS A 211 7.49 5.08 -9.95
CA HIS A 211 7.99 4.62 -11.24
C HIS A 211 7.36 5.38 -12.41
N ARG A 212 6.04 5.57 -12.42
CA ARG A 212 5.34 6.35 -13.45
C ARG A 212 5.78 7.80 -13.46
N ALA A 213 5.91 8.41 -12.28
CA ALA A 213 6.34 9.80 -12.13
C ALA A 213 7.75 10.02 -12.67
N ARG A 214 8.65 9.06 -12.43
CA ARG A 214 10.01 9.05 -12.99
C ARG A 214 9.96 9.02 -14.51
N GLN A 215 9.22 8.08 -15.07
CA GLN A 215 9.09 7.92 -16.52
C GLN A 215 8.48 9.15 -17.19
N ALA A 216 7.41 9.72 -16.62
CA ALA A 216 6.79 10.95 -17.08
C ALA A 216 7.82 12.11 -17.16
N SER A 217 8.61 12.29 -16.09
CA SER A 217 9.62 13.36 -16.07
C SER A 217 10.75 13.15 -17.07
N LYS A 218 11.16 11.90 -17.32
CA LYS A 218 12.16 11.56 -18.36
C LYS A 218 11.62 11.88 -19.74
N HIS A 219 10.37 11.48 -20.02
CA HIS A 219 9.73 11.75 -21.31
C HIS A 219 9.60 13.26 -21.58
N SER A 220 9.15 14.05 -20.60
CA SER A 220 9.09 15.51 -20.74
C SER A 220 10.46 16.15 -20.96
N ARG A 221 11.53 15.63 -20.35
CA ARG A 221 12.90 16.12 -20.59
C ARG A 221 13.39 15.78 -21.98
N GLU A 222 13.13 14.55 -22.44
CA GLU A 222 13.49 14.11 -23.78
C GLU A 222 12.72 14.86 -24.86
N GLU A 223 11.42 15.11 -24.66
CA GLU A 223 10.62 15.96 -25.53
C GLU A 223 11.18 17.38 -25.58
N ARG A 224 11.45 18.04 -24.45
CA ARG A 224 12.10 19.36 -24.44
C ARG A 224 13.47 19.35 -25.11
N ARG A 225 14.25 18.28 -24.94
CA ARG A 225 15.55 18.11 -25.61
C ARG A 225 15.36 17.92 -27.10
N ARG A 226 14.34 17.18 -27.54
CA ARG A 226 13.98 17.01 -28.95
C ARG A 226 13.41 18.29 -29.54
N GLU A 227 12.59 19.06 -28.85
CA GLU A 227 12.10 20.38 -29.33
C GLU A 227 13.25 21.38 -29.45
N GLY A 228 14.21 21.35 -28.53
CA GLY A 228 15.46 22.13 -28.62
C GLY A 228 16.46 21.59 -29.65
N ALA A 229 16.43 20.28 -29.94
CA ALA A 229 17.33 19.60 -30.87
C ALA A 229 16.69 19.30 -32.24
N ALA A 230 15.41 19.57 -32.47
CA ALA A 230 14.67 19.42 -33.74
C ALA A 230 15.08 20.47 -34.78
N ALA A 231 16.33 20.96 -34.67
CA ALA A 231 17.17 21.32 -35.79
C ALA A 231 17.89 20.11 -36.42
N LEU A 232 17.86 18.89 -35.84
CA LEU A 232 18.46 17.68 -36.40
C LEU A 232 17.77 16.38 -35.92
N GLU A 233 17.01 15.81 -36.86
CA GLU A 233 16.60 14.41 -37.07
C GLU A 233 15.86 13.60 -36.00
N ALA A 234 14.81 12.91 -36.49
CA ALA A 234 13.89 12.05 -35.75
C ALA A 234 14.24 10.57 -35.94
N GLY A 235 14.29 9.83 -34.83
CA GLY A 235 14.55 8.38 -34.82
C GLY A 235 13.77 7.64 -33.73
N GLN A 236 12.78 6.87 -34.21
CA GLN A 236 12.19 5.57 -33.79
C GLN A 236 11.72 5.26 -32.34
N ASN A 237 10.48 4.75 -32.34
CA ASN A 237 9.60 4.30 -31.26
C ASN A 237 10.06 3.02 -30.55
N GLY A 238 10.18 3.08 -29.22
CA GLY A 238 9.87 1.95 -28.32
C GLY A 238 8.40 2.05 -27.87
N ALA A 239 7.80 0.94 -27.43
CA ALA A 239 6.45 0.95 -26.88
C ALA A 239 6.41 1.86 -25.63
N ALA A 240 5.70 2.99 -25.72
CA ALA A 240 5.69 3.98 -24.65
C ALA A 240 5.05 3.40 -23.37
N VAL A 241 5.78 3.43 -22.26
CA VAL A 241 5.26 3.04 -20.95
C VAL A 241 4.18 4.03 -20.53
N ASP A 242 3.01 3.53 -20.13
CA ASP A 242 1.88 4.37 -19.73
C ASP A 242 2.16 5.12 -18.42
N CYS A 243 2.34 6.43 -18.55
CA CYS A 243 2.66 7.33 -17.44
C CYS A 243 1.42 8.03 -16.83
N ARG A 244 0.19 7.67 -17.23
CA ARG A 244 -1.02 8.31 -16.67
C ARG A 244 -1.09 8.12 -15.17
N MET A 245 -1.43 9.19 -14.45
CA MET A 245 -1.61 9.19 -13.00
C MET A 245 -3.09 9.06 -12.62
N PRO A 246 -3.41 8.39 -11.50
CA PRO A 246 -4.76 8.41 -10.95
C PRO A 246 -5.08 9.82 -10.45
N ALA A 247 -6.37 10.11 -10.26
CA ALA A 247 -6.84 11.38 -9.69
C ALA A 247 -6.27 11.63 -8.28
N ARG A 248 -6.02 10.56 -7.52
CA ARG A 248 -5.51 10.59 -6.14
C ARG A 248 -5.01 9.22 -5.68
N PHE A 249 -4.15 9.23 -4.66
CA PHE A 249 -3.66 8.04 -3.96
C PHE A 249 -4.11 8.05 -2.50
N ILE A 250 -4.62 6.92 -2.00
CA ILE A 250 -4.98 6.70 -0.60
C ILE A 250 -4.18 5.53 -0.05
N GLY A 251 -3.34 5.79 0.94
CA GLY A 251 -2.54 4.78 1.63
C GLY A 251 -3.00 4.56 3.06
N MET A 252 -3.60 3.39 3.34
CA MET A 252 -4.10 3.00 4.67
C MET A 252 -3.09 2.09 5.37
N ALA A 253 -2.62 2.53 6.54
CA ALA A 253 -1.63 1.82 7.36
C ALA A 253 -0.44 1.31 6.53
N GLY A 254 0.08 2.14 5.63
CA GLY A 254 1.10 1.76 4.64
C GLY A 254 2.52 1.82 5.16
N VAL A 255 3.37 0.94 4.62
CA VAL A 255 4.82 0.92 4.88
C VAL A 255 5.53 1.76 3.82
N TYR A 256 6.30 2.77 4.24
CA TYR A 256 6.90 3.72 3.28
C TYR A 256 8.42 3.86 3.43
N ASP A 257 9.01 3.41 4.53
CA ASP A 257 10.45 3.21 4.66
C ASP A 257 10.76 1.78 5.12
N ILE A 258 11.07 0.89 4.18
CA ILE A 258 11.35 -0.53 4.42
C ILE A 258 12.48 -0.73 5.44
N ALA A 259 13.54 0.09 5.39
CA ALA A 259 14.65 -0.06 6.33
C ALA A 259 14.23 0.23 7.77
N LYS A 260 13.46 1.30 7.98
CA LYS A 260 12.92 1.63 9.31
C LYS A 260 11.87 0.64 9.76
N HIS A 261 11.05 0.18 8.84
CA HIS A 261 10.08 -0.86 9.14
C HIS A 261 10.76 -2.15 9.58
N TYR A 262 11.87 -2.51 8.93
CA TYR A 262 12.67 -3.67 9.29
C TYR A 262 13.28 -3.52 10.68
N GLU A 263 13.81 -2.34 11.02
CA GLU A 263 14.28 -2.03 12.39
C GLU A 263 13.14 -2.15 13.42
N TYR A 264 11.94 -1.69 13.07
CA TYR A 264 10.75 -1.80 13.92
C TYR A 264 10.28 -3.26 14.11
N GLU A 265 10.29 -4.07 13.04
CA GLU A 265 10.06 -5.50 13.11
C GLU A 265 11.14 -6.21 13.95
N ALA A 266 12.41 -5.84 13.77
CA ALA A 266 13.54 -6.38 14.51
C ALA A 266 13.46 -6.07 16.00
N GLY A 267 13.05 -4.84 16.36
CA GLY A 267 12.82 -4.45 17.74
C GLY A 267 11.72 -5.25 18.44
N ARG A 268 10.77 -5.80 17.66
CA ARG A 268 9.70 -6.70 18.15
C ARG A 268 10.06 -8.19 18.06
N GLY A 269 11.14 -8.54 17.37
CA GLY A 269 11.55 -9.93 17.11
C GLY A 269 10.69 -10.64 16.08
N VAL A 270 10.13 -9.92 15.08
CA VAL A 270 9.28 -10.48 14.02
C VAL A 270 9.89 -10.40 12.62
N GLN A 271 11.10 -9.86 12.48
CA GLN A 271 11.75 -9.62 11.19
C GLN A 271 11.98 -10.90 10.37
N TYR A 272 12.17 -12.05 11.03
CA TYR A 272 12.34 -13.35 10.35
C TYR A 272 11.02 -14.09 10.09
N LEU A 273 9.98 -13.76 10.86
CA LEU A 273 8.61 -14.23 10.63
C LEU A 273 7.96 -13.46 9.48
N SER A 274 8.24 -12.16 9.40
CA SER A 274 7.88 -11.32 8.27
C SER A 274 8.57 -11.83 7.01
N THR A 275 7.84 -11.76 5.91
CA THR A 275 8.40 -12.06 4.58
C THR A 275 8.97 -10.81 3.93
N MET A 276 8.89 -9.64 4.59
CA MET A 276 9.27 -8.35 4.01
C MET A 276 10.69 -8.37 3.44
N GLU A 277 11.71 -8.71 4.21
CA GLU A 277 13.10 -8.70 3.72
C GLU A 277 13.25 -9.54 2.44
N ARG A 278 12.67 -10.74 2.44
CA ARG A 278 12.74 -11.69 1.33
C ARG A 278 11.93 -11.24 0.11
N ALA A 279 10.74 -10.70 0.33
CA ALA A 279 9.85 -10.22 -0.71
C ALA A 279 10.35 -8.93 -1.37
N ILE A 280 11.03 -8.06 -0.61
CA ILE A 280 11.64 -6.82 -1.12
C ILE A 280 12.92 -7.09 -1.93
N GLY A 281 13.55 -8.24 -1.76
CA GLY A 281 14.81 -8.60 -2.43
C GLY A 281 16.06 -8.36 -1.57
N GLY A 282 15.91 -8.37 -0.25
CA GLY A 282 16.99 -8.25 0.73
C GLY A 282 17.35 -6.82 1.11
N VAL A 283 18.19 -6.69 2.15
CA VAL A 283 18.67 -5.41 2.70
C VAL A 283 19.21 -4.43 1.64
N PRO A 284 19.98 -4.86 0.60
CA PRO A 284 20.47 -3.93 -0.43
C PRO A 284 19.35 -3.19 -1.20
N CYS A 285 18.18 -3.81 -1.30
CA CYS A 285 17.04 -3.25 -2.03
C CYS A 285 16.19 -2.29 -1.20
N PHE A 286 16.38 -2.22 0.12
CA PHE A 286 15.50 -1.46 1.02
C PHE A 286 15.39 0.01 0.61
N ALA A 287 16.52 0.68 0.39
CA ALA A 287 16.51 2.11 0.05
C ALA A 287 15.78 2.40 -1.28
N SER A 288 16.01 1.56 -2.30
CA SER A 288 15.35 1.67 -3.61
C SER A 288 13.87 1.27 -3.60
N GLN A 289 13.42 0.65 -2.51
CA GLN A 289 12.05 0.17 -2.31
C GLN A 289 11.35 0.93 -1.19
N SER A 290 11.94 2.03 -0.69
CA SER A 290 11.39 2.90 0.35
C SER A 290 10.86 4.20 -0.27
N PRO A 291 9.55 4.33 -0.55
CA PRO A 291 8.97 5.58 -1.07
C PRO A 291 9.42 6.84 -0.34
N ALA A 292 9.48 6.81 1.00
CA ALA A 292 9.88 7.95 1.81
C ALA A 292 11.38 8.29 1.64
N ALA A 293 12.25 7.29 1.48
CA ALA A 293 13.68 7.50 1.25
C ALA A 293 13.96 8.08 -0.14
N ILE A 294 13.24 7.59 -1.16
CA ILE A 294 13.32 8.06 -2.55
C ILE A 294 12.94 9.54 -2.62
N LEU A 295 11.81 9.92 -2.02
CA LEU A 295 11.35 11.31 -1.96
C LEU A 295 12.30 12.21 -1.16
N ALA A 296 12.81 11.72 -0.02
CA ALA A 296 13.79 12.46 0.77
C ALA A 296 15.05 12.82 -0.03
N ARG A 297 15.57 11.85 -0.80
CA ARG A 297 16.74 12.04 -1.67
C ARG A 297 16.45 13.05 -2.79
N ALA A 298 15.29 12.95 -3.44
CA ALA A 298 14.88 13.89 -4.48
C ALA A 298 14.80 15.34 -3.97
N ALA A 299 14.22 15.56 -2.78
CA ALA A 299 14.15 16.88 -2.16
C ALA A 299 15.53 17.42 -1.75
N ALA A 300 16.41 16.57 -1.22
CA ALA A 300 17.77 16.95 -0.84
C ALA A 300 18.59 17.42 -2.06
N LEU A 301 18.56 16.64 -3.15
CA LEU A 301 19.23 16.98 -4.40
C LEU A 301 18.65 18.26 -5.04
N GLY A 302 17.33 18.41 -5.04
CA GLY A 302 16.65 19.59 -5.60
C GLY A 302 16.88 20.89 -4.83
N SER A 303 17.22 20.82 -3.54
CA SER A 303 17.51 21.99 -2.70
C SER A 303 19.00 22.37 -2.64
N GLY A 304 19.87 21.66 -3.38
CA GLY A 304 21.31 21.91 -3.38
C GLY A 304 22.01 21.57 -2.06
N ARG A 305 21.35 20.84 -1.14
CA ARG A 305 22.01 20.34 0.07
C ARG A 305 22.95 19.20 -0.31
N LYS A 306 24.24 19.32 0.04
CA LYS A 306 25.19 18.21 -0.09
C LYS A 306 24.70 17.03 0.75
N GLU A 307 24.73 15.84 0.15
CA GLU A 307 24.49 14.57 0.84
C GLU A 307 25.30 14.51 2.15
N SER A 308 24.68 14.10 3.25
CA SER A 308 25.37 13.24 4.19
C SER A 308 25.29 11.83 3.60
N ALA A 309 26.44 11.26 3.24
CA ALA A 309 26.53 10.01 2.50
C ALA A 309 25.68 8.89 3.13
N PRO A 310 25.02 8.01 2.32
CA PRO A 310 24.23 6.88 2.81
C PRO A 310 25.02 5.89 3.70
N ALA A 311 26.35 5.90 3.59
CA ALA A 311 27.25 5.04 4.34
C ALA A 311 27.35 5.37 5.84
N ALA A 312 26.96 6.57 6.29
CA ALA A 312 27.09 6.97 7.69
C ALA A 312 25.98 6.41 8.61
N ARG A 313 24.89 5.85 8.07
CA ARG A 313 23.86 5.15 8.87
C ARG A 313 24.04 3.64 8.92
N LEU A 314 24.58 3.00 7.88
CA LEU A 314 24.87 1.56 7.92
C LEU A 314 26.08 1.19 8.79
N GLY A 315 27.05 2.10 8.93
CA GLY A 315 28.23 1.88 9.80
C GLY A 315 27.92 1.80 11.29
N ARG A 316 26.72 2.22 11.72
CA ARG A 316 26.29 2.17 13.12
C ARG A 316 25.57 0.88 13.51
N LEU A 317 25.29 -0.01 12.55
CA LEU A 317 24.59 -1.27 12.73
C LEU A 317 25.52 -2.49 12.87
N ARG A 318 26.84 -2.28 12.94
CA ARG A 318 27.83 -3.37 13.08
C ARG A 318 28.42 -3.58 14.47
N GLY A 319 27.99 -2.88 15.52
CA GLY A 319 28.70 -3.01 16.80
C GLY A 319 28.08 -2.51 18.09
N GLU A 320 26.84 -2.00 18.13
CA GLU A 320 26.25 -1.55 19.40
C GLU A 320 24.92 -2.26 19.64
N THR A 321 24.95 -3.25 20.53
CA THR A 321 23.75 -3.84 21.12
C THR A 321 22.91 -2.75 21.78
N ILE A 322 21.66 -2.61 21.35
CA ILE A 322 20.62 -1.68 21.82
C ILE A 322 20.33 -1.79 23.34
N ALA A 323 20.95 -2.74 24.05
CA ALA A 323 20.87 -2.90 25.50
C ALA A 323 21.46 -1.71 26.30
N GLU A 324 22.38 -0.92 25.74
CA GLU A 324 23.05 0.15 26.51
C GLU A 324 22.36 1.52 26.43
N ARG A 325 21.39 1.72 25.53
CA ARG A 325 20.70 3.01 25.37
C ARG A 325 19.41 3.15 26.16
N VAL A 326 18.90 2.05 26.71
CA VAL A 326 17.70 2.07 27.56
C VAL A 326 18.17 1.76 28.97
N GLY A 327 18.29 2.80 29.79
CA GLY A 327 18.73 2.72 31.18
C GLY A 327 17.78 1.89 32.05
N PHE A 328 17.82 0.57 31.90
CA PHE A 328 17.22 -0.37 32.81
C PHE A 328 18.24 -0.65 33.90
N GLN A 329 18.05 -0.03 35.07
CA GLN A 329 18.76 -0.41 36.28
C GLN A 329 18.37 -1.84 36.66
N SER A 330 19.14 -2.83 36.21
CA SER A 330 19.13 -4.15 36.84
C SER A 330 20.02 -4.08 38.08
N GLY A 331 19.42 -4.22 39.26
CA GLY A 331 20.12 -4.43 40.52
C GLY A 331 21.19 -5.51 40.40
N GLY A 332 22.36 -5.22 40.97
CA GLY A 332 23.59 -5.93 40.69
C GLY A 332 23.64 -7.38 41.12
N PHE A 333 24.49 -8.14 40.43
CA PHE A 333 25.39 -9.11 41.03
C PHE A 333 26.66 -9.15 40.17
N ALA A 334 27.80 -8.88 40.81
CA ALA A 334 29.11 -8.84 40.20
C ALA A 334 29.74 -10.24 40.16
N LEU A 335 30.33 -10.63 39.03
CA LEU A 335 31.46 -11.57 38.94
C LEU A 335 32.36 -11.17 37.76
N GLY A 336 33.67 -11.14 38.01
CA GLY A 336 34.74 -10.53 37.20
C GLY A 336 35.28 -11.35 36.01
N PRO A 337 36.45 -10.95 35.45
CA PRO A 337 36.75 -11.05 34.02
C PRO A 337 37.65 -12.23 33.63
N SER A 338 37.54 -12.68 32.37
CA SER A 338 38.61 -13.39 31.64
C SER A 338 38.34 -13.31 30.12
N MET A 339 39.05 -12.42 29.40
CA MET A 339 40.06 -12.73 28.37
C MET A 339 39.65 -13.78 27.31
N ALA A 340 39.52 -13.37 26.05
CA ALA A 340 40.60 -13.49 25.05
C ALA A 340 40.11 -13.13 23.64
N HIS A 341 40.97 -12.39 22.93
CA HIS A 341 40.85 -12.02 21.53
C HIS A 341 40.82 -13.23 20.60
N ALA A 342 40.03 -13.15 19.53
CA ALA A 342 40.30 -13.83 18.26
C ALA A 342 39.91 -12.90 17.10
N GLN A 343 40.91 -12.22 16.54
CA GLN A 343 40.84 -11.70 15.16
C GLN A 343 40.77 -12.90 14.21
N VAL A 344 39.79 -12.92 13.30
CA VAL A 344 39.83 -13.78 12.13
C VAL A 344 39.52 -12.95 10.89
N SER A 345 40.43 -13.11 9.92
CA SER A 345 40.56 -12.42 8.64
C SER A 345 39.29 -12.49 7.77
N LEU A 346 39.04 -11.40 7.05
CA LEU A 346 38.19 -11.37 5.87
C LEU A 346 38.97 -12.04 4.72
N ASP A 347 38.57 -13.26 4.35
CA ASP A 347 38.83 -13.75 3.00
C ASP A 347 37.52 -13.80 2.23
N ALA A 348 37.48 -13.01 1.17
CA ALA A 348 36.44 -12.99 0.18
C ALA A 348 36.64 -14.20 -0.76
N THR A 349 35.69 -15.12 -0.78
CA THR A 349 35.46 -15.97 -1.94
C THR A 349 33.98 -16.09 -2.23
N CYS A 350 33.63 -15.46 -3.34
CA CYS A 350 32.43 -15.61 -4.13
C CYS A 350 32.15 -17.10 -4.39
N ALA A 351 30.90 -17.53 -4.27
CA ALA A 351 30.40 -18.73 -4.93
C ALA A 351 28.95 -18.51 -5.32
N GLU A 352 28.77 -18.39 -6.63
CA GLU A 352 27.52 -18.36 -7.37
C GLU A 352 26.76 -19.68 -7.17
N GLU A 353 25.47 -19.61 -6.82
CA GLU A 353 24.51 -20.65 -7.17
C GLU A 353 23.29 -19.98 -7.82
N THR A 354 23.38 -19.86 -9.13
CA THR A 354 22.29 -19.47 -10.03
C THR A 354 21.24 -20.56 -10.10
N ALA A 355 20.04 -20.30 -9.56
CA ALA A 355 18.84 -21.03 -9.94
C ALA A 355 18.30 -20.47 -11.26
N GLN A 356 18.49 -21.21 -12.34
CA GLN A 356 17.96 -20.90 -13.67
C GLN A 356 16.43 -21.01 -13.67
N SER A 357 15.74 -19.87 -13.79
CA SER A 357 14.33 -19.80 -14.21
C SER A 357 14.29 -19.30 -15.65
N GLN A 358 13.93 -20.18 -16.58
CA GLN A 358 13.73 -19.84 -18.00
C GLN A 358 12.31 -19.32 -18.21
N HIS A 359 12.11 -18.01 -18.05
CA HIS A 359 10.97 -17.30 -18.62
C HIS A 359 11.44 -15.95 -19.17
N ALA A 360 11.00 -15.59 -20.37
CA ALA A 360 11.38 -14.35 -21.04
C ALA A 360 11.10 -13.15 -20.13
N PRO A 361 12.03 -12.20 -19.97
CA PRO A 361 11.88 -11.13 -19.00
C PRO A 361 10.84 -10.14 -19.52
N ALA A 362 9.76 -9.97 -18.76
CA ALA A 362 9.19 -8.62 -18.64
C ALA A 362 10.33 -7.75 -18.10
N GLU A 363 10.57 -6.56 -18.68
CA GLU A 363 11.65 -5.66 -18.27
C GLU A 363 11.68 -5.53 -16.74
N SER A 364 12.62 -6.22 -16.09
CA SER A 364 12.75 -6.23 -14.64
C SER A 364 13.23 -4.84 -14.23
N ILE A 365 12.38 -4.11 -13.52
CA ILE A 365 12.68 -2.75 -13.10
C ILE A 365 13.81 -2.80 -12.06
N GLY A 366 15.04 -2.49 -12.49
CA GLY A 366 16.24 -2.63 -11.65
C GLY A 366 16.20 -1.73 -10.41
N SER A 367 16.65 -2.26 -9.27
CA SER A 367 16.73 -1.55 -7.98
C SER A 367 17.59 -0.28 -8.05
N GLU A 368 18.66 -0.26 -8.85
CA GLU A 368 19.51 0.92 -9.00
C GLU A 368 18.81 2.08 -9.72
N GLU A 369 17.82 1.80 -10.57
CA GLU A 369 17.21 2.84 -11.40
C GLU A 369 16.39 3.85 -10.58
N MET A 370 15.91 3.48 -9.39
CA MET A 370 15.11 4.37 -8.55
C MET A 370 15.95 5.47 -7.88
N PHE A 371 17.28 5.32 -7.83
CA PHE A 371 18.17 6.35 -7.29
C PHE A 371 18.27 7.62 -8.16
N ASP A 372 17.84 7.54 -9.42
CA ASP A 372 17.72 8.67 -10.37
C ASP A 372 16.36 9.39 -10.26
N PHE A 373 15.59 9.16 -9.18
CA PHE A 373 14.34 9.88 -8.96
C PHE A 373 14.61 11.35 -8.63
N THR A 374 13.89 12.27 -9.30
CA THR A 374 14.14 13.72 -9.21
C THR A 374 12.97 14.46 -8.57
N LEU A 375 13.23 15.69 -8.08
CA LEU A 375 12.19 16.57 -7.57
C LEU A 375 11.14 16.93 -8.64
N GLU A 376 11.54 17.01 -9.91
CA GLU A 376 10.61 17.20 -11.02
C GLU A 376 9.71 15.97 -11.20
N GLY A 377 10.26 14.77 -11.08
CA GLY A 377 9.48 13.53 -11.02
C GLY A 377 8.48 13.54 -9.86
N ALA A 378 8.92 13.90 -8.65
CA ALA A 378 8.05 13.96 -7.48
C ALA A 378 6.81 14.84 -7.71
N ARG A 379 6.94 15.96 -8.42
CA ARG A 379 5.83 16.87 -8.74
C ARG A 379 4.80 16.30 -9.72
N GLN A 380 5.11 15.19 -10.40
CA GLN A 380 4.15 14.45 -11.22
C GLN A 380 3.24 13.54 -10.40
N LEU A 381 3.52 13.35 -9.10
CA LEU A 381 2.69 12.50 -8.25
C LEU A 381 1.29 13.11 -8.04
N PRO A 382 0.24 12.28 -7.96
CA PRO A 382 -1.10 12.75 -7.69
C PRO A 382 -1.24 13.19 -6.22
N PRO A 383 -2.30 13.95 -5.87
CA PRO A 383 -2.63 14.22 -4.49
C PRO A 383 -2.73 12.95 -3.64
N CYS A 384 -2.14 12.98 -2.45
CA CYS A 384 -1.99 11.82 -1.57
C CYS A 384 -2.76 11.99 -0.26
N ILE A 385 -3.41 10.93 0.20
CA ILE A 385 -4.10 10.89 1.50
C ILE A 385 -3.58 9.68 2.25
N LEU A 386 -2.93 9.94 3.38
CA LEU A 386 -2.36 8.91 4.23
C LEU A 386 -3.28 8.73 5.44
N MET A 387 -3.63 7.49 5.74
CA MET A 387 -4.49 7.12 6.85
C MET A 387 -3.72 6.17 7.76
N SER A 388 -3.63 6.47 9.05
CA SER A 388 -2.92 5.64 10.03
C SER A 388 -3.58 5.69 11.39
N SER A 389 -3.25 4.77 12.29
CA SER A 389 -3.81 4.77 13.63
C SER A 389 -2.75 4.68 14.73
N LEU A 390 -2.98 5.38 15.84
CA LEU A 390 -2.07 5.41 17.00
C LEU A 390 -1.84 4.01 17.61
N PRO A 391 -2.86 3.15 17.83
CA PRO A 391 -2.65 1.81 18.38
C PRO A 391 -2.30 0.76 17.31
N ASP A 392 -1.97 1.17 16.07
CA ASP A 392 -1.49 0.24 15.05
C ASP A 392 -0.09 -0.28 15.41
N LEU A 393 -0.05 -1.53 15.89
CA LEU A 393 1.18 -2.22 16.24
C LEU A 393 1.83 -2.94 15.06
N THR A 394 1.16 -3.01 13.90
CA THR A 394 1.72 -3.66 12.70
C THR A 394 2.52 -2.65 11.91
N VAL A 395 1.88 -1.52 11.58
CA VAL A 395 2.51 -0.41 10.87
C VAL A 395 2.33 0.86 11.70
N PRO A 396 3.40 1.33 12.35
CA PRO A 396 3.27 2.43 13.28
C PRO A 396 2.91 3.73 12.54
N TRP A 397 2.05 4.55 13.16
CA TRP A 397 1.51 5.76 12.54
C TRP A 397 2.57 6.75 12.02
N TYR A 398 3.77 6.73 12.62
CA TYR A 398 4.87 7.61 12.23
C TYR A 398 5.44 7.30 10.84
N GLU A 399 5.19 6.12 10.27
CA GLU A 399 5.52 5.79 8.86
C GLU A 399 4.75 6.71 7.91
N SER A 400 3.43 6.81 8.11
CA SER A 400 2.58 7.75 7.36
C SER A 400 2.94 9.21 7.64
N ALA A 401 3.31 9.55 8.87
CA ALA A 401 3.74 10.90 9.21
C ALA A 401 5.06 11.28 8.51
N GLU A 402 6.01 10.35 8.42
CA GLU A 402 7.25 10.58 7.70
C GLU A 402 6.99 10.73 6.20
N MET A 403 6.21 9.83 5.60
CA MET A 403 5.82 9.93 4.19
C MET A 403 5.11 11.24 3.88
N PHE A 404 4.24 11.73 4.78
CA PHE A 404 3.60 13.04 4.67
C PHE A 404 4.64 14.15 4.49
N TRP A 405 5.65 14.22 5.36
CA TRP A 405 6.68 15.25 5.27
C TRP A 405 7.49 15.14 3.98
N ARG A 406 7.78 13.93 3.49
CA ARG A 406 8.53 13.75 2.24
C ARG A 406 7.76 14.14 0.99
N LEU A 407 6.45 13.88 0.97
CA LEU A 407 5.56 14.39 -0.07
C LEU A 407 5.46 15.92 0.00
N TYR A 408 5.27 16.47 1.20
CA TYR A 408 5.19 17.91 1.43
C TYR A 408 6.45 18.65 0.99
N ASP A 409 7.64 18.17 1.37
CA ASP A 409 8.93 18.73 0.99
C ASP A 409 9.16 18.70 -0.54
N CYS A 410 8.55 17.74 -1.22
CA CYS A 410 8.58 17.65 -2.69
C CYS A 410 7.53 18.56 -3.39
N GLY A 411 6.65 19.21 -2.62
CA GLY A 411 5.55 20.01 -3.14
C GLY A 411 4.34 19.21 -3.64
N VAL A 412 4.21 17.95 -3.21
CA VAL A 412 3.06 17.10 -3.55
C VAL A 412 1.91 17.40 -2.59
N PRO A 413 0.68 17.68 -3.08
CA PRO A 413 -0.47 17.87 -2.20
C PRO A 413 -0.72 16.62 -1.36
N VAL A 414 -0.73 16.77 -0.03
CA VAL A 414 -0.87 15.62 0.87
C VAL A 414 -1.70 15.96 2.11
N LYS A 415 -2.53 14.99 2.54
CA LYS A 415 -3.27 15.00 3.81
C LYS A 415 -2.90 13.78 4.64
N HIS A 416 -2.78 13.93 5.95
CA HIS A 416 -2.58 12.80 6.88
C HIS A 416 -3.68 12.77 7.93
N LEU A 417 -4.42 11.66 7.96
CA LEU A 417 -5.49 11.36 8.91
C LEU A 417 -4.98 10.34 9.94
N VAL A 418 -5.02 10.72 11.21
CA VAL A 418 -4.59 9.87 12.33
C VAL A 418 -5.77 9.52 13.23
N TYR A 419 -6.05 8.23 13.31
CA TYR A 419 -7.14 7.68 14.12
C TYR A 419 -6.62 7.23 15.49
N PRO A 420 -7.27 7.59 16.61
CA PRO A 420 -6.74 7.29 17.94
C PRO A 420 -7.02 5.85 18.43
N LYS A 421 -7.96 5.13 17.80
CA LYS A 421 -8.56 3.90 18.38
C LYS A 421 -8.72 2.73 17.41
N LEU A 422 -8.21 2.83 16.18
CA LEU A 422 -8.34 1.78 15.17
C LEU A 422 -7.13 0.84 15.19
N THR A 423 -7.36 -0.47 15.16
CA THR A 423 -6.28 -1.43 14.95
C THR A 423 -5.93 -1.54 13.46
N HIS A 424 -4.80 -2.17 13.13
CA HIS A 424 -4.37 -2.39 11.74
C HIS A 424 -5.48 -3.02 10.87
N GLY A 425 -6.17 -4.02 11.42
CA GLY A 425 -7.24 -4.72 10.71
C GLY A 425 -8.52 -3.90 10.56
N ASP A 426 -8.78 -2.93 11.44
CA ASP A 426 -10.05 -2.19 11.44
C ASP A 426 -10.28 -1.37 10.18
N PHE A 427 -9.21 -0.92 9.52
CA PHE A 427 -9.26 -0.24 8.23
C PHE A 427 -10.00 -1.06 7.15
N VAL A 428 -10.03 -2.40 7.27
CA VAL A 428 -10.48 -3.29 6.18
C VAL A 428 -11.44 -4.40 6.63
N ILE A 429 -11.39 -4.78 7.90
CA ILE A 429 -12.22 -5.84 8.50
C ILE A 429 -13.57 -5.29 8.93
N SER A 430 -13.57 -4.10 9.50
CA SER A 430 -14.70 -3.57 10.22
C SER A 430 -15.59 -2.77 9.27
N TRP A 431 -16.18 -3.42 8.27
CA TRP A 431 -17.16 -2.84 7.33
C TRP A 431 -18.52 -3.53 7.46
N LYS A 432 -19.59 -2.74 7.69
CA LYS A 432 -20.98 -3.22 7.76
C LYS A 432 -21.77 -2.71 6.52
N PRO A 433 -22.78 -3.45 6.02
CA PRO A 433 -23.66 -2.95 4.95
C PRO A 433 -24.36 -1.63 5.34
N LEU A 434 -24.70 -0.79 4.35
CA LEU A 434 -25.62 0.35 4.56
C LEU A 434 -26.91 -0.11 5.25
N GLN A 435 -27.30 0.57 6.33
CA GLN A 435 -28.70 0.83 6.60
C GLN A 435 -29.04 2.15 5.87
N GLN A 436 -30.11 2.17 5.08
CA GLN A 436 -30.40 3.26 4.14
C GLN A 436 -30.70 4.60 4.86
N THR A 437 -29.79 5.58 4.81
CA THR A 437 -30.10 7.01 5.02
C THR A 437 -29.02 7.89 4.37
N PRO A 438 -29.35 8.96 3.62
CA PRO A 438 -28.38 9.84 2.98
C PRO A 438 -28.18 11.19 3.70
N SER A 439 -26.96 11.72 3.70
CA SER A 439 -26.69 13.16 3.93
C SER A 439 -25.37 13.56 3.25
N GLY A 440 -25.36 14.69 2.53
CA GLY A 440 -24.17 15.21 1.84
C GLY A 440 -23.69 16.56 2.37
N CYS A 441 -22.50 17.02 1.95
CA CYS A 441 -22.02 18.41 2.10
C CYS A 441 -20.83 18.78 1.19
N SER A 442 -20.52 20.09 1.11
CA SER A 442 -19.73 20.81 0.07
C SER A 442 -18.40 21.42 0.58
N GLY A 443 -17.44 21.75 -0.34
CA GLY A 443 -15.97 21.75 -0.04
C GLY A 443 -15.08 22.97 -0.36
N GLY A 444 -13.75 22.76 -0.17
CA GLY A 444 -12.58 23.64 -0.47
C GLY A 444 -11.22 22.98 -0.11
N THR A 445 -10.07 23.43 -0.67
CA THR A 445 -8.75 22.70 -0.68
C THR A 445 -7.57 23.40 0.04
N HIS A 446 -6.89 22.71 0.99
CA HIS A 446 -5.52 23.00 1.50
C HIS A 446 -4.87 21.72 2.11
N SER A 447 -3.53 21.66 2.20
CA SER A 447 -2.79 20.54 2.84
C SER A 447 -2.82 20.63 4.37
N THR A 448 -3.21 19.56 5.07
CA THR A 448 -3.35 19.54 6.54
C THR A 448 -3.03 18.17 7.15
N ILE A 449 -2.57 18.17 8.41
CA ILE A 449 -2.58 16.98 9.29
C ILE A 449 -3.78 17.12 10.22
N THR A 450 -4.61 16.08 10.32
CA THR A 450 -5.79 16.07 11.18
C THR A 450 -5.73 14.88 12.14
N VAL A 451 -5.72 15.17 13.44
CA VAL A 451 -5.88 14.19 14.52
C VAL A 451 -7.32 14.27 15.04
N ARG A 452 -8.05 13.15 15.04
CA ARG A 452 -9.44 13.09 15.54
C ARG A 452 -9.47 13.16 17.07
N ALA A 453 -10.45 13.87 17.63
CA ALA A 453 -10.60 14.07 19.07
C ALA A 453 -10.72 12.74 19.85
N MET A 454 -10.16 12.69 21.06
CA MET A 454 -10.00 11.49 21.89
C MET A 454 -11.30 10.99 22.57
N GLU A 455 -12.40 11.74 22.49
CA GLU A 455 -13.54 11.61 23.41
C GLU A 455 -14.59 10.54 23.04
N SER A 456 -14.54 9.94 21.85
CA SER A 456 -15.60 9.04 21.37
C SER A 456 -15.18 7.55 21.38
N SER A 457 -16.13 6.63 21.48
CA SER A 457 -15.92 5.17 21.59
C SER A 457 -15.22 4.57 20.36
N ASN A 458 -14.73 3.32 20.43
CA ASN A 458 -14.13 2.64 19.24
C ASN A 458 -15.10 2.57 18.04
N ALA A 459 -16.42 2.52 18.30
CA ALA A 459 -17.42 2.51 17.24
C ALA A 459 -17.46 3.84 16.48
N ASP A 460 -17.20 4.95 17.17
CA ASP A 460 -17.24 6.30 16.61
C ASP A 460 -16.02 6.54 15.71
N GLY A 461 -14.82 6.14 16.14
CA GLY A 461 -13.60 6.26 15.31
C GLY A 461 -13.65 5.45 14.00
N LEU A 462 -14.39 4.34 13.99
CA LEU A 462 -14.60 3.53 12.79
C LEU A 462 -15.63 4.16 11.84
N ALA A 463 -16.66 4.79 12.38
CA ALA A 463 -17.60 5.58 11.58
C ALA A 463 -16.86 6.76 10.93
N ASP A 464 -16.08 7.51 11.70
CA ASP A 464 -15.27 8.63 11.22
C ASP A 464 -14.36 8.22 10.05
N PHE A 465 -13.64 7.10 10.18
CA PHE A 465 -12.78 6.60 9.11
C PHE A 465 -13.54 6.27 7.83
N ARG A 466 -14.72 5.64 7.94
CA ARG A 466 -15.51 5.25 6.76
C ARG A 466 -16.08 6.47 6.06
N GLU A 467 -16.62 7.43 6.80
CA GLU A 467 -17.10 8.70 6.26
C GLU A 467 -15.95 9.46 5.59
N ASP A 468 -14.80 9.59 6.26
CA ASP A 468 -13.60 10.20 5.68
C ASP A 468 -13.20 9.53 4.35
N LEU A 469 -13.25 8.20 4.28
CA LEU A 469 -12.92 7.46 3.06
C LEU A 469 -13.93 7.71 1.95
N LEU A 470 -15.23 7.76 2.27
CA LEU A 470 -16.31 8.01 1.31
C LEU A 470 -16.27 9.44 0.78
N ASP A 471 -16.08 10.43 1.65
CA ASP A 471 -15.93 11.85 1.28
C ASP A 471 -14.77 12.03 0.28
N VAL A 472 -13.63 11.40 0.59
CA VAL A 472 -12.45 11.44 -0.28
C VAL A 472 -12.69 10.79 -1.64
N LEU A 473 -13.44 9.69 -1.70
CA LEU A 473 -13.70 8.96 -2.95
C LEU A 473 -14.80 9.59 -3.81
N THR A 474 -15.78 10.24 -3.20
CA THR A 474 -16.94 10.82 -3.89
C THR A 474 -16.77 12.29 -4.29
N GLU A 475 -15.63 12.90 -3.96
CA GLU A 475 -15.34 14.33 -4.18
C GLU A 475 -16.25 15.28 -3.39
N GLN A 476 -17.04 14.76 -2.44
CA GLN A 476 -17.69 15.57 -1.42
C GLN A 476 -16.63 16.00 -0.42
N ALA A 477 -16.02 17.15 -0.68
CA ALA A 477 -15.40 18.01 0.33
C ALA A 477 -14.50 17.31 1.35
N ILE A 478 -13.18 17.44 1.18
CA ILE A 478 -12.22 17.23 2.28
C ILE A 478 -12.71 18.05 3.50
N VAL A 479 -13.32 17.38 4.46
CA VAL A 479 -13.94 18.04 5.61
C VAL A 479 -12.88 18.81 6.36
N ARG A 480 -13.17 20.09 6.61
CA ARG A 480 -12.37 21.01 7.42
C ARG A 480 -12.20 20.41 8.81
N TYR A 481 -10.95 20.22 9.23
CA TYR A 481 -10.65 20.08 10.63
C TYR A 481 -9.50 21.01 10.98
N GLU A 482 -9.78 21.86 11.96
CA GLU A 482 -8.86 22.83 12.53
C GLU A 482 -7.67 22.13 13.18
N ARG A 483 -6.55 22.85 13.17
CA ARG A 483 -5.36 22.53 13.95
C ARG A 483 -5.77 22.54 15.43
N LEU A 484 -5.81 21.37 16.08
CA LEU A 484 -5.84 21.35 17.55
C LEU A 484 -4.53 22.00 18.02
N SER A 485 -4.62 23.24 18.50
CA SER A 485 -3.55 23.92 19.21
C SER A 485 -3.50 23.39 20.64
N ALA A 486 -2.26 23.09 21.06
CA ALA A 486 -1.80 22.58 22.36
C ALA A 486 -1.84 21.05 22.51
#